data_AF-A0A0R3WSR8-F1
#
_entry.id   AF-A0A0R3WSR8-F1
#
_cell.length_a   1.000
_cell.length_b   1.000
_cell.length_c   1.000
_cell.angle_alpha   90.00
_cell.angle_beta   90.00
_cell.angle_gamma   90.00
#
_symmetry.space_group_name_H-M   'P 1'
#
loop_
_entity.id
_entity.type
_entity.pdbx_description
1 polymer ?
#
loop_
_entity_poly.entity_id
_entity_poly.type
_entity_poly.pdbx_seq_one_letter_code
_entity_poly.pdbx_strand_id
1 'polypeptide(L)'
;VRRRRQDDPSIPGCSFYETFNLSGREEVLPVGIYNLLLHANIVVYSYYYMLDPKVATYVSNDFPKNTVVIFDEAHNIDNVCIESMSCVISRRALDRCNQGIEKLVSRVAEVKQNDAARLQQEYNRLVQGLREANAARETDTVLANPTVPGSLRSADSFISFLRRLLEYVKLRLRVAHVVHETPVAFLKDCLEKVCIDRRPLRSCAERLQSMLDTLEFADLGPFSGLTLLCNFGTLVSTYTKGFCVIIEPFDERAPTVVNPILYFHCMDASFAIRPVFERYTSVILTSGTLSPLDMYPRILNFHPVNSASLTMTLARNCICPMVGHPRLTSLFLNMAFASKLHFSLLSPWD
;
A
#
# COMPACT_ATOMS: atom_id res chain seq x y z
N VAL A 1 -29.51 -21.94 3.96
CA VAL A 1 -28.61 -23.01 3.47
C VAL A 1 -28.44 -24.13 4.50
N ARG A 2 -27.88 -23.89 5.70
CA ARG A 2 -27.74 -24.90 6.79
C ARG A 2 -29.01 -25.71 7.08
N ARG A 3 -30.15 -25.05 7.31
CA ARG A 3 -31.44 -25.71 7.58
C ARG A 3 -31.94 -26.55 6.38
N ARG A 4 -31.63 -26.14 5.14
CA ARG A 4 -32.00 -26.90 3.94
C ARG A 4 -31.08 -28.10 3.69
N ARG A 5 -29.82 -28.04 4.12
CA ARG A 5 -28.86 -29.16 4.04
C ARG A 5 -29.13 -30.25 5.09
N GLN A 6 -29.79 -29.90 6.20
CA GLN A 6 -30.31 -30.91 7.15
C GLN A 6 -31.34 -31.83 6.49
N ASP A 7 -32.13 -31.30 5.55
CA ASP A 7 -33.16 -32.05 4.84
C ASP A 7 -32.64 -32.65 3.51
N ASP A 8 -31.62 -32.05 2.88
CA ASP A 8 -31.00 -32.52 1.63
C ASP A 8 -29.46 -32.41 1.65
N PRO A 9 -28.73 -33.53 1.83
CA PRO A 9 -27.27 -33.54 1.90
C PRO A 9 -26.56 -33.30 0.56
N SER A 10 -27.27 -33.26 -0.57
CA SER A 10 -26.71 -32.97 -1.89
C SER A 10 -26.37 -31.49 -2.11
N ILE A 11 -26.90 -30.60 -1.26
CA ILE A 11 -26.63 -29.17 -1.32
C ILE A 11 -25.17 -28.93 -0.90
N PRO A 12 -24.32 -28.30 -1.74
CA PRO A 12 -22.94 -27.99 -1.38
C PRO A 12 -22.93 -27.07 -0.16
N GLY A 13 -22.24 -27.51 0.89
CA GLY A 13 -22.08 -26.77 2.14
C GLY A 13 -20.62 -26.74 2.56
N CYS A 14 -20.23 -25.66 3.22
CA CYS A 14 -18.89 -25.48 3.75
C CYS A 14 -18.79 -26.11 5.15
N SER A 15 -17.87 -27.05 5.32
CA SER A 15 -17.65 -27.77 6.58
C SER A 15 -17.43 -26.83 7.77
N PHE A 16 -16.68 -25.74 7.54
CA PHE A 16 -16.49 -24.68 8.54
C PHE A 16 -17.83 -24.16 9.07
N TYR A 17 -18.79 -23.87 8.19
CA TYR A 17 -20.10 -23.39 8.61
C TYR A 17 -20.91 -24.47 9.35
N GLU A 18 -20.71 -25.76 9.16
CA GLU A 18 -21.48 -26.77 9.91
C GLU A 18 -21.01 -26.90 11.35
N THR A 19 -19.72 -26.71 11.59
CA THR A 19 -19.11 -26.73 12.93
C THR A 19 -19.18 -25.39 13.68
N PHE A 20 -19.33 -24.26 12.98
CA PHE A 20 -19.24 -22.90 13.55
C PHE A 20 -20.31 -22.52 14.60
N ASN A 21 -21.23 -23.41 15.00
CA ASN A 21 -22.42 -23.01 15.77
C ASN A 21 -22.74 -23.83 17.02
N LEU A 22 -21.89 -24.74 17.51
CA LEU A 22 -22.23 -25.54 18.69
C LEU A 22 -21.64 -25.03 20.02
N SER A 23 -20.66 -24.13 20.01
CA SER A 23 -19.92 -23.77 21.24
C SER A 23 -19.76 -22.27 21.50
N GLY A 24 -20.30 -21.38 20.66
CA GLY A 24 -20.26 -19.93 20.89
C GLY A 24 -18.85 -19.35 21.10
N ARG A 25 -17.80 -20.07 20.69
CA ARG A 25 -16.41 -19.62 20.80
C ARG A 25 -16.07 -18.74 19.60
N GLU A 26 -15.41 -17.62 19.88
CA GLU A 26 -14.71 -16.84 18.87
C GLU A 26 -13.64 -17.74 18.23
N GLU A 27 -13.83 -18.08 16.95
CA GLU A 27 -12.83 -18.79 16.16
C GLU A 27 -12.28 -17.87 15.07
N VAL A 28 -10.96 -17.84 14.97
CA VAL A 28 -10.26 -17.12 13.90
C VAL A 28 -10.56 -17.82 12.57
N LEU A 29 -11.06 -17.07 11.59
CA LEU A 29 -11.29 -17.61 10.26
C LEU A 29 -9.97 -18.11 9.65
N PRO A 30 -9.93 -19.36 9.15
CA PRO A 30 -8.81 -19.85 8.36
C PRO A 30 -8.54 -18.96 7.15
N VAL A 31 -7.26 -18.84 6.77
CA VAL A 31 -6.85 -18.07 5.59
C VAL A 31 -7.55 -18.63 4.34
N GLY A 32 -8.10 -17.74 3.51
CA GLY A 32 -8.76 -18.12 2.25
C GLY A 32 -10.29 -18.16 2.29
N ILE A 33 -10.93 -18.02 3.46
CA ILE A 33 -12.41 -18.00 3.56
C ILE A 33 -12.95 -16.56 3.45
N TYR A 34 -12.66 -15.88 2.34
CA TYR A 34 -13.12 -14.49 2.10
C TYR A 34 -14.59 -14.41 1.67
N ASN A 35 -15.16 -15.49 1.10
CA ASN A 35 -16.57 -15.56 0.70
C ASN A 35 -17.56 -15.40 1.88
N LEU A 36 -17.08 -15.58 3.11
CA LEU A 36 -17.84 -15.29 4.33
C LEU A 36 -18.17 -13.81 4.47
N LEU A 37 -17.28 -12.93 4.02
CA LEU A 37 -17.43 -11.47 4.11
C LEU A 37 -18.67 -10.99 3.34
N LEU A 38 -18.98 -11.62 2.21
CA LEU A 38 -20.15 -11.32 1.37
C LEU A 38 -21.49 -11.57 2.06
N HIS A 39 -21.51 -12.44 3.07
CA HIS A 39 -22.73 -12.84 3.78
C HIS A 39 -22.81 -12.24 5.19
N ALA A 40 -21.78 -11.51 5.61
CA ALA A 40 -21.72 -10.89 6.93
C ALA A 40 -22.53 -9.59 6.95
N ASN A 41 -23.23 -9.33 8.05
CA ASN A 41 -23.91 -8.06 8.28
C ASN A 41 -22.99 -6.99 8.87
N ILE A 42 -22.01 -7.42 9.66
CA ILE A 42 -21.02 -6.57 10.33
C ILE A 42 -19.66 -7.20 10.11
N VAL A 43 -18.71 -6.40 9.64
CA VAL A 43 -17.32 -6.83 9.41
C VAL A 43 -16.41 -5.85 10.14
N VAL A 44 -15.47 -6.38 10.93
CA VAL A 44 -14.50 -5.60 11.68
C VAL A 44 -13.10 -5.99 11.20
N TYR A 45 -12.34 -5.04 10.68
CA TYR A 45 -10.95 -5.22 10.25
C TYR A 45 -10.15 -3.92 10.40
N SER A 46 -8.82 -4.04 10.35
CA SER A 46 -7.90 -2.90 10.44
C SER A 46 -7.92 -2.02 9.18
N TYR A 47 -7.55 -0.75 9.32
CA TYR A 47 -7.58 0.25 8.24
C TYR A 47 -6.86 -0.17 6.95
N TYR A 48 -5.72 -0.87 7.06
CA TYR A 48 -4.93 -1.29 5.91
C TYR A 48 -5.71 -2.15 4.90
N TYR A 49 -6.69 -2.93 5.34
CA TYR A 49 -7.52 -3.75 4.44
C TYR A 49 -8.45 -2.94 3.53
N MET A 50 -8.63 -1.65 3.82
CA MET A 50 -9.48 -0.75 3.05
C MET A 50 -8.72 0.44 2.44
N LEU A 51 -7.65 0.90 3.09
CA LEU A 51 -6.86 2.05 2.63
C LEU A 51 -5.64 1.68 1.78
N ASP A 52 -5.05 0.48 1.97
CA ASP A 52 -3.96 0.04 1.11
C ASP A 52 -4.53 -0.48 -0.20
N PRO A 53 -4.27 0.17 -1.36
CA PRO A 53 -4.81 -0.27 -2.65
C PRO A 53 -4.40 -1.70 -3.01
N LYS A 54 -3.26 -2.19 -2.49
CA LYS A 54 -2.78 -3.56 -2.73
C LYS A 54 -3.68 -4.60 -2.09
N VAL A 55 -4.29 -4.28 -0.94
CA VAL A 55 -5.12 -5.21 -0.16
C VAL A 55 -6.61 -4.94 -0.38
N ALA A 56 -7.00 -3.67 -0.47
CA ALA A 56 -8.38 -3.24 -0.67
C ALA A 56 -9.02 -3.84 -1.92
N THR A 57 -8.22 -4.07 -2.97
CA THR A 57 -8.68 -4.72 -4.21
C THR A 57 -9.22 -6.14 -3.97
N TYR A 58 -8.69 -6.87 -2.97
CA TYR A 58 -9.08 -8.25 -2.67
C TYR A 58 -10.20 -8.37 -1.63
N VAL A 59 -10.33 -7.37 -0.75
CA VAL A 59 -11.27 -7.44 0.39
C VAL A 59 -12.44 -6.49 0.19
N SER A 60 -12.16 -5.24 -0.19
CA SER A 60 -13.14 -4.16 -0.20
C SER A 60 -13.91 -4.06 -1.51
N ASN A 61 -13.45 -4.71 -2.58
CA ASN A 61 -14.11 -4.66 -3.89
C ASN A 61 -15.46 -5.35 -3.95
N ASP A 62 -15.71 -6.27 -3.03
CA ASP A 62 -16.91 -7.07 -3.03
C ASP A 62 -18.04 -6.44 -2.20
N PHE A 63 -17.74 -5.39 -1.42
CA PHE A 63 -18.76 -4.74 -0.58
C PHE A 63 -19.72 -3.87 -1.39
N PRO A 64 -21.04 -3.96 -1.15
CA PRO A 64 -22.03 -3.08 -1.74
C PRO A 64 -21.79 -1.59 -1.45
N LYS A 65 -22.19 -0.70 -2.38
CA LYS A 65 -22.05 0.77 -2.22
C LYS A 65 -22.91 1.36 -1.09
N ASN A 66 -23.99 0.67 -0.71
CA ASN A 66 -24.87 1.05 0.41
C ASN A 66 -24.35 0.60 1.78
N THR A 67 -23.11 0.10 1.85
CA THR A 67 -22.43 -0.22 3.12
C THR A 67 -22.13 1.07 3.89
N VAL A 68 -22.39 1.06 5.19
CA VAL A 68 -21.95 2.13 6.12
C VAL A 68 -20.56 1.79 6.62
N VAL A 69 -19.62 2.70 6.43
CA VAL A 69 -18.23 2.53 6.86
C VAL A 69 -17.98 3.35 8.11
N ILE A 70 -17.43 2.72 9.16
CA ILE A 70 -17.09 3.38 10.41
C ILE A 70 -15.58 3.23 10.63
N PHE A 71 -14.87 4.36 10.66
CA PHE A 71 -13.49 4.41 11.12
C PHE A 71 -13.48 4.79 12.59
N ASP A 72 -13.17 3.83 13.45
CA ASP A 72 -13.05 4.05 14.88
C ASP A 72 -11.60 4.32 15.28
N GLU A 73 -11.38 5.22 16.23
CA GLU A 73 -10.06 5.78 16.58
C GLU A 73 -9.28 6.45 15.43
N ALA A 74 -10.00 7.16 14.56
CA ALA A 74 -9.49 7.77 13.33
C ALA A 74 -8.47 8.93 13.50
N HIS A 75 -7.86 9.12 14.68
CA HIS A 75 -6.90 10.21 14.91
C HIS A 75 -5.58 10.05 14.13
N ASN A 76 -5.22 8.82 13.75
CA ASN A 76 -4.01 8.48 12.96
C ASN A 76 -4.31 8.10 11.49
N ILE A 77 -5.52 8.38 11.00
CA ILE A 77 -5.94 7.94 9.67
C ILE A 77 -5.07 8.52 8.54
N ASP A 78 -4.58 9.75 8.72
CA ASP A 78 -3.67 10.44 7.81
C ASP A 78 -2.31 9.72 7.67
N ASN A 79 -1.72 9.32 8.80
CA ASN A 79 -0.48 8.56 8.82
C ASN A 79 -0.64 7.22 8.08
N VAL A 80 -1.74 6.51 8.34
CA VAL A 80 -2.03 5.24 7.65
C VAL A 80 -2.23 5.45 6.15
N CYS A 81 -2.91 6.52 5.74
CA CYS A 81 -3.05 6.88 4.32
C CYS A 81 -1.70 7.17 3.66
N ILE A 82 -0.83 7.92 4.33
CA ILE A 82 0.51 8.27 3.84
C ILE A 82 1.38 7.02 3.71
N GLU A 83 1.41 6.16 4.73
CA GLU A 83 2.19 4.92 4.73
C GLU A 83 1.73 3.95 3.64
N SER A 84 0.42 3.78 3.47
CA SER A 84 -0.17 2.86 2.48
C SER A 84 0.24 3.18 1.05
N MET A 85 0.43 4.47 0.76
CA MET A 85 0.79 5.00 -0.56
C MET A 85 2.29 5.27 -0.71
N SER A 86 3.07 5.15 0.36
CA SER A 86 4.52 5.35 0.35
C SER A 86 5.27 4.03 0.10
N CYS A 87 6.50 4.15 -0.38
CA CYS A 87 7.37 3.00 -0.65
C CYS A 87 8.82 3.36 -0.33
N VAL A 88 9.53 2.44 0.33
CA VAL A 88 10.94 2.63 0.69
C VAL A 88 11.77 1.53 0.04
N ILE A 89 12.75 1.92 -0.78
CA ILE A 89 13.65 1.02 -1.49
C ILE A 89 15.05 1.18 -0.92
N SER A 90 15.55 0.12 -0.29
CA SER A 90 16.93 0.03 0.17
C SER A 90 17.80 -0.73 -0.83
N ARG A 91 19.13 -0.55 -0.72
CA ARG A 91 20.09 -1.36 -1.49
C ARG A 91 19.88 -2.87 -1.33
N ARG A 92 19.62 -3.32 -0.10
CA ARG A 92 19.31 -4.74 0.18
C ARG A 92 18.07 -5.24 -0.55
N ALA A 93 17.05 -4.40 -0.72
CA ALA A 93 15.86 -4.75 -1.49
C ALA A 93 16.20 -4.93 -2.98
N LEU A 94 17.07 -4.09 -3.55
CA LEU A 94 17.52 -4.22 -4.94
C LEU A 94 18.38 -5.47 -5.18
N ASP A 95 19.19 -5.88 -4.20
CA ASP A 95 19.95 -7.13 -4.29
C ASP A 95 19.00 -8.35 -4.34
N ARG A 96 17.93 -8.33 -3.53
CA ARG A 96 16.86 -9.34 -3.62
C ARG A 96 16.10 -9.29 -4.95
N CYS A 97 15.90 -8.10 -5.52
CA CYS A 97 15.30 -7.96 -6.87
C CYS A 97 16.14 -8.72 -7.90
N ASN A 98 17.47 -8.58 -7.85
CA ASN A 98 18.37 -9.24 -8.80
C ASN A 98 18.24 -10.77 -8.71
N GLN A 99 18.24 -11.32 -7.49
CA GLN A 99 18.03 -12.75 -7.25
C GLN A 99 16.66 -13.23 -7.76
N GLY A 100 15.61 -12.42 -7.54
CA GLY A 100 14.27 -12.68 -8.07
C GLY A 100 14.24 -12.74 -9.59
N ILE A 101 14.93 -11.82 -10.28
CA ILE A 101 15.02 -11.81 -11.75
C ILE A 101 15.75 -13.06 -12.25
N GLU A 102 16.86 -13.46 -11.62
CA GLU A 102 17.60 -14.66 -12.01
C GLU A 102 16.74 -15.92 -11.88
N LYS A 103 15.96 -16.05 -10.80
CA LYS A 103 14.99 -17.14 -10.63
C LYS A 103 13.89 -17.12 -11.70
N LEU A 104 13.35 -15.94 -12.05
CA LEU A 104 12.37 -15.80 -13.13
C LEU A 104 12.95 -16.26 -14.47
N VAL A 105 14.19 -15.87 -14.79
CA VAL A 105 14.86 -16.25 -16.03
C VAL A 105 15.01 -17.76 -16.14
N SER A 106 15.51 -18.41 -15.09
CA SER A 106 15.67 -19.87 -15.06
C SER A 106 14.34 -20.59 -15.21
N ARG A 107 13.30 -20.15 -14.49
CA ARG A 107 11.96 -20.77 -14.56
C ARG A 107 11.30 -20.57 -15.92
N VAL A 108 11.43 -19.40 -16.53
CA VAL A 108 10.92 -19.16 -17.89
C VAL A 108 11.64 -20.03 -18.91
N ALA A 109 12.96 -20.23 -18.79
CA ALA A 109 13.70 -21.11 -19.66
C ALA A 109 13.23 -22.57 -19.55
N GLU A 110 12.97 -23.04 -18.33
CA GLU A 110 12.43 -24.39 -18.05
C GLU A 110 11.02 -24.56 -18.64
N VAL A 111 10.11 -23.62 -18.38
CA VAL A 111 8.73 -23.67 -18.90
C VAL A 111 8.72 -23.59 -20.42
N LYS A 112 9.62 -22.83 -21.06
CA LYS A 112 9.73 -22.83 -22.53
C LYS A 112 10.13 -24.19 -23.11
N GLN A 113 10.96 -24.96 -22.41
CA GLN A 113 11.38 -26.28 -22.86
C GLN A 113 10.30 -27.33 -22.61
N ASN A 114 9.61 -27.25 -21.48
CA ASN A 114 8.65 -28.27 -21.04
C ASN A 114 7.20 -27.99 -21.50
N ASP A 115 6.77 -26.73 -21.51
CA ASP A 115 5.39 -26.30 -21.76
C ASP A 115 5.32 -24.88 -22.35
N ALA A 116 5.76 -24.74 -23.60
CA ALA A 116 5.67 -23.49 -24.34
C ALA A 116 4.22 -23.03 -24.58
N ALA A 117 3.26 -23.97 -24.60
CA ALA A 117 1.85 -23.68 -24.84
C ALA A 117 1.27 -22.80 -23.72
N ARG A 118 1.66 -23.05 -22.47
CA ARG A 118 1.23 -22.25 -21.31
C ARG A 118 1.62 -20.77 -21.41
N LEU A 119 2.85 -20.47 -21.83
CA LEU A 119 3.29 -19.08 -22.04
C LEU A 119 2.54 -18.42 -23.20
N GLN A 120 2.22 -19.19 -24.26
CA GLN A 120 1.42 -18.69 -25.37
C GLN A 120 -0.04 -18.42 -24.97
N GLN A 121 -0.61 -19.27 -24.11
CA GLN A 121 -1.95 -19.04 -23.54
C GLN A 121 -1.99 -17.78 -22.68
N GLU A 122 -0.99 -17.55 -21.83
CA GLU A 122 -0.87 -16.31 -21.06
C GLU A 122 -0.81 -15.10 -22.00
N TYR A 123 0.05 -15.14 -23.03
CA TYR A 123 0.14 -14.08 -24.03
C TYR A 123 -1.22 -13.78 -24.67
N ASN A 124 -1.95 -14.82 -25.09
CA ASN A 124 -3.27 -14.68 -25.69
C ASN A 124 -4.29 -14.09 -24.70
N ARG A 125 -4.26 -14.51 -23.43
CA ARG A 125 -5.11 -13.96 -22.36
C ARG A 125 -4.84 -12.47 -22.14
N LEU A 126 -3.57 -12.05 -22.14
CA LEU A 126 -3.20 -10.64 -22.02
C LEU A 126 -3.65 -9.81 -23.22
N VAL A 127 -3.60 -10.37 -24.44
CA VAL A 127 -4.13 -9.71 -25.65
C VAL A 127 -5.64 -9.60 -25.61
N GLN A 128 -6.33 -10.65 -25.17
CA GLN A 128 -7.78 -10.67 -25.05
C GLN A 128 -8.27 -9.69 -23.98
N GLY A 129 -7.65 -9.68 -22.80
CA GLY A 129 -7.96 -8.71 -21.75
C GLY A 129 -7.77 -7.26 -22.21
N LEU A 130 -6.83 -7.00 -23.14
CA LEU A 130 -6.71 -5.70 -23.79
C LEU A 130 -7.90 -5.36 -24.69
N ARG A 131 -8.39 -6.31 -25.48
CA ARG A 131 -9.56 -6.10 -26.33
C ARG A 131 -10.82 -5.84 -25.51
N GLU A 132 -11.02 -6.62 -24.45
CA GLU A 132 -12.17 -6.49 -23.55
C GLU A 132 -12.16 -5.16 -22.79
N ALA A 133 -11.01 -4.75 -22.26
CA ALA A 133 -10.91 -3.45 -21.58
C ALA A 133 -11.04 -2.26 -22.54
N ASN A 134 -10.62 -2.40 -23.81
CA ASN A 134 -10.86 -1.36 -24.81
C ASN A 134 -12.35 -1.27 -25.17
N ALA A 135 -13.03 -2.41 -25.32
CA ALA A 135 -14.49 -2.44 -25.55
C ALA A 135 -15.27 -1.87 -24.36
N ALA A 136 -14.87 -2.18 -23.12
CA ALA A 136 -15.51 -1.65 -21.91
C ALA A 136 -15.34 -0.12 -21.75
N ARG A 137 -14.24 0.45 -22.29
CA ARG A 137 -14.05 1.91 -22.36
C ARG A 137 -14.97 2.58 -23.37
N GLU A 138 -15.33 1.91 -24.46
CA GLU A 138 -16.29 2.42 -25.44
C GLU A 138 -17.73 2.42 -24.89
N THR A 139 -18.02 1.56 -23.91
CA THR A 139 -19.35 1.44 -23.28
C THR A 139 -19.51 2.24 -21.98
N ASP A 140 -18.55 3.10 -21.62
CA ASP A 140 -18.55 3.99 -20.43
C ASP A 140 -18.77 3.29 -19.07
N THR A 141 -18.53 1.97 -19.05
CA THR A 141 -18.61 1.12 -17.87
C THR A 141 -17.20 0.83 -17.38
N VAL A 142 -16.78 1.53 -16.32
CA VAL A 142 -15.57 1.30 -15.49
C VAL A 142 -14.30 2.03 -15.96
N LEU A 143 -13.95 3.09 -15.21
CA LEU A 143 -12.59 3.61 -15.13
C LEU A 143 -11.74 2.67 -14.25
N ALA A 144 -10.58 2.26 -14.76
CA ALA A 144 -9.47 1.59 -14.05
C ALA A 144 -9.32 0.08 -14.28
N ASN A 145 -9.09 -0.36 -15.51
CA ASN A 145 -8.20 -1.50 -15.74
C ASN A 145 -6.99 -1.06 -16.58
N PRO A 146 -5.76 -1.05 -16.01
CA PRO A 146 -4.56 -0.69 -16.73
C PRO A 146 -4.07 -1.91 -17.53
N THR A 147 -4.53 -2.01 -18.77
CA THR A 147 -4.13 -3.08 -19.67
C THR A 147 -2.64 -3.13 -19.95
N VAL A 148 -2.06 -4.33 -19.78
CA VAL A 148 -0.64 -4.60 -20.00
C VAL A 148 -0.23 -4.18 -21.43
N PRO A 149 0.71 -3.24 -21.58
CA PRO A 149 1.19 -2.79 -22.88
C PRO A 149 1.84 -3.92 -23.68
N GLY A 150 1.77 -3.82 -25.02
CA GLY A 150 2.34 -4.81 -25.94
C GLY A 150 3.82 -5.14 -25.69
N SER A 151 4.60 -4.15 -25.26
CA SER A 151 6.02 -4.28 -24.92
C SER A 151 6.30 -5.18 -23.72
N LEU A 152 5.31 -5.47 -22.86
CA LEU A 152 5.46 -6.28 -21.65
C LEU A 152 4.76 -7.64 -21.74
N ARG A 153 4.15 -7.99 -22.88
CA ARG A 153 3.38 -9.24 -23.01
C ARG A 153 4.26 -10.48 -22.98
N SER A 154 5.35 -10.47 -23.77
CA SER A 154 6.32 -11.58 -23.73
C SER A 154 7.09 -11.57 -22.42
N ALA A 155 7.26 -12.77 -21.83
CA ALA A 155 8.01 -12.97 -20.60
C ALA A 155 9.46 -12.44 -20.72
N ASP A 156 10.15 -12.65 -21.86
CA ASP A 156 11.52 -12.18 -22.05
C ASP A 156 11.60 -10.65 -22.11
N SER A 157 10.61 -10.03 -22.77
CA SER A 157 10.52 -8.58 -22.88
C SER A 157 10.25 -7.96 -21.51
N PHE A 158 9.40 -8.60 -20.70
CA PHE A 158 9.13 -8.16 -19.32
C PHE A 158 10.36 -8.34 -18.42
N ILE A 159 11.08 -9.46 -18.48
CA ILE A 159 12.34 -9.66 -17.75
C ILE A 159 13.38 -8.59 -18.15
N SER A 160 13.53 -8.33 -19.44
CA SER A 160 14.42 -7.30 -19.96
C SER A 160 14.03 -5.90 -19.49
N PHE A 161 12.73 -5.64 -19.35
CA PHE A 161 12.19 -4.41 -18.75
C PHE A 161 12.51 -4.31 -17.25
N LEU A 162 12.30 -5.37 -16.47
CA LEU A 162 12.62 -5.40 -15.04
C LEU A 162 14.11 -5.18 -14.78
N ARG A 163 14.99 -5.79 -15.59
CA ARG A 163 16.44 -5.57 -15.50
C ARG A 163 16.80 -4.11 -15.73
N ARG A 164 16.25 -3.50 -16.78
CA ARG A 164 16.45 -2.07 -17.07
C ARG A 164 15.97 -1.17 -15.94
N LEU A 165 14.77 -1.41 -15.41
CA LEU A 165 14.22 -0.66 -14.28
C LEU A 165 15.09 -0.82 -13.01
N LEU A 166 15.53 -2.05 -12.72
CA LEU A 166 16.41 -2.33 -11.59
C LEU A 166 17.75 -1.59 -11.71
N GLU A 167 18.40 -1.63 -12.87
CA GLU A 167 19.67 -0.95 -13.09
C GLU A 167 19.52 0.58 -13.05
N TYR A 168 18.38 1.12 -13.51
CA TYR A 168 18.08 2.54 -13.36
C TYR A 168 18.00 2.95 -11.87
N VAL A 169 17.24 2.22 -11.05
CA VAL A 169 17.11 2.54 -9.62
C VAL A 169 18.44 2.36 -8.89
N LYS A 170 19.24 1.33 -9.23
CA LYS A 170 20.61 1.19 -8.72
C LYS A 170 21.51 2.38 -9.10
N LEU A 171 21.41 2.87 -10.34
CA LEU A 171 22.14 4.04 -10.80
C LEU A 171 21.78 5.28 -9.97
N ARG A 172 20.49 5.48 -9.68
CA ARG A 172 19.98 6.59 -8.86
C ARG A 172 20.47 6.52 -7.40
N LEU A 173 20.56 5.31 -6.82
CA LEU A 173 21.09 5.11 -5.47
C LEU A 173 22.61 5.31 -5.33
N ARG A 174 23.36 5.49 -6.42
CA ARG A 174 24.82 5.77 -6.37
C ARG A 174 25.15 7.24 -6.15
N VAL A 175 24.15 8.13 -6.17
CA VAL A 175 24.35 9.56 -5.96
C VAL A 175 24.83 9.80 -4.52
N ALA A 176 25.85 10.63 -4.33
CA ALA A 176 26.48 10.87 -3.02
C ALA A 176 25.93 12.09 -2.27
N HIS A 177 24.83 12.69 -2.73
CA HIS A 177 24.15 13.80 -2.08
C HIS A 177 22.65 13.52 -2.00
N VAL A 178 21.97 14.20 -1.08
CA VAL A 178 20.51 14.08 -0.94
C VAL A 178 19.85 14.66 -2.19
N VAL A 179 18.98 13.89 -2.83
CA VAL A 179 18.21 14.33 -3.99
C VAL A 179 16.74 14.40 -3.61
N HIS A 180 16.11 15.51 -3.93
CA HIS A 180 14.66 15.68 -3.82
C HIS A 180 14.09 16.01 -5.20
N GLU A 181 13.18 15.19 -5.70
CA GLU A 181 12.59 15.36 -7.02
C GLU A 181 11.10 15.01 -7.06
N THR A 182 10.40 15.53 -8.07
CA THR A 182 9.01 15.18 -8.32
C THR A 182 8.94 13.86 -9.10
N PRO A 183 7.83 13.09 -9.00
CA PRO A 183 7.64 11.89 -9.80
C PRO A 183 7.74 12.15 -11.31
N VAL A 184 7.30 13.33 -11.76
CA VAL A 184 7.39 13.74 -13.17
C VAL A 184 8.84 13.90 -13.62
N ALA A 185 9.68 14.54 -12.79
CA ALA A 185 11.11 14.67 -13.06
C ALA A 185 11.81 13.30 -13.09
N PHE A 186 11.48 12.43 -12.12
CA PHE A 186 11.99 11.06 -12.08
C PHE A 186 11.61 10.26 -13.35
N LEU A 187 10.35 10.35 -13.80
CA LEU A 187 9.88 9.66 -15.01
C LEU A 187 10.57 10.20 -16.27
N LYS A 188 10.83 11.51 -16.34
CA LYS A 188 11.55 12.12 -17.45
C LYS A 188 13.00 11.63 -17.51
N ASP A 189 13.71 11.62 -16.38
CA ASP A 189 15.08 11.08 -16.29
C ASP A 189 15.14 9.57 -16.60
N CYS A 190 14.11 8.82 -16.22
CA CYS A 190 13.98 7.40 -16.52
C CYS A 190 13.83 7.14 -18.03
N LEU A 191 13.03 7.97 -18.72
CA LEU A 191 12.87 7.91 -20.16
C LEU A 191 14.18 8.29 -20.87
N GLU A 192 14.86 9.35 -20.44
CA GLU A 192 16.10 9.83 -21.06
C GLU A 192 17.26 8.85 -20.92
N LYS A 193 17.43 8.22 -19.74
CA LYS A 193 18.58 7.34 -19.48
C LYS A 193 18.36 5.89 -19.87
N VAL A 194 17.13 5.37 -19.76
CA VAL A 194 16.86 3.92 -19.87
C VAL A 194 15.73 3.61 -20.87
N CYS A 195 15.16 4.64 -21.52
CA CYS A 195 14.11 4.50 -22.53
C CYS A 195 12.89 3.73 -22.00
N ILE A 196 12.51 3.98 -20.74
CA ILE A 196 11.29 3.43 -20.13
C ILE A 196 10.21 4.51 -20.12
N ASP A 197 9.14 4.25 -20.87
CA ASP A 197 7.96 5.11 -20.88
C ASP A 197 7.11 4.96 -19.61
N ARG A 198 6.30 5.98 -19.34
CA ARG A 198 5.30 5.99 -18.26
C ARG A 198 4.26 4.86 -18.38
N ARG A 199 3.85 4.51 -19.60
CA ARG A 199 2.76 3.53 -19.83
C ARG A 199 3.11 2.11 -19.34
N PRO A 200 4.26 1.50 -19.72
CA PRO A 200 4.73 0.23 -19.16
C PRO A 200 4.77 0.18 -17.63
N LEU A 201 5.21 1.26 -16.99
CA LEU A 201 5.35 1.31 -15.53
C LEU A 201 4.00 1.16 -14.80
N ARG A 202 2.89 1.62 -15.38
CA ARG A 202 1.56 1.56 -14.75
C ARG A 202 1.00 0.15 -14.58
N SER A 203 1.36 -0.77 -15.48
CA SER A 203 0.88 -2.16 -15.43
C SER A 203 1.96 -3.11 -14.93
N CYS A 204 3.03 -2.60 -14.33
CA CYS A 204 4.18 -3.39 -13.93
C CYS A 204 3.85 -4.37 -12.79
N ALA A 205 3.14 -3.90 -11.76
CA ALA A 205 2.72 -4.73 -10.64
C ALA A 205 1.76 -5.86 -11.06
N GLU A 206 0.73 -5.53 -11.83
CA GLU A 206 -0.23 -6.52 -12.35
C GLU A 206 0.44 -7.52 -13.29
N ARG A 207 1.35 -7.07 -14.16
CA ARG A 207 2.09 -7.97 -15.04
C ARG A 207 2.97 -8.95 -14.27
N LEU A 208 3.62 -8.50 -13.19
CA LEU A 208 4.41 -9.37 -12.32
C LEU A 208 3.52 -10.43 -11.66
N GLN A 209 2.37 -10.03 -11.10
CA GLN A 209 1.42 -10.97 -10.49
C GLN A 209 0.94 -12.03 -11.50
N SER A 210 0.48 -11.61 -12.69
CA SER A 210 0.10 -12.52 -13.78
C SER A 210 1.21 -13.51 -14.14
N MET A 211 2.46 -13.04 -14.16
CA MET A 211 3.62 -13.90 -14.48
C MET A 211 3.88 -14.91 -13.37
N LEU A 212 3.84 -14.49 -12.10
CA LEU A 212 4.08 -15.37 -10.97
C LEU A 212 3.01 -16.45 -10.86
N ASP A 213 1.74 -16.10 -11.10
CA ASP A 213 0.62 -17.04 -11.14
C ASP A 213 0.79 -18.03 -12.30
N THR A 214 1.20 -17.54 -13.48
CA THR A 214 1.44 -18.40 -14.65
C THR A 214 2.60 -19.36 -14.44
N LEU A 215 3.63 -19.01 -13.67
CA LEU A 215 4.82 -19.85 -13.48
C LEU A 215 4.72 -20.83 -12.28
N GLU A 216 3.66 -20.71 -11.46
CA GLU A 216 3.36 -21.58 -10.32
C GLU A 216 4.55 -21.76 -9.36
N PHE A 217 5.04 -20.65 -8.80
CA PHE A 217 6.07 -20.73 -7.77
C PHE A 217 5.50 -21.22 -6.43
N ALA A 218 6.18 -22.17 -5.79
CA ALA A 218 5.83 -22.66 -4.46
C ALA A 218 6.13 -21.63 -3.35
N ASP A 219 7.20 -20.85 -3.50
CA ASP A 219 7.61 -19.82 -2.54
C ASP A 219 7.73 -18.46 -3.23
N LEU A 220 6.97 -17.49 -2.72
CA LEU A 220 6.95 -16.11 -3.20
C LEU A 220 7.92 -15.19 -2.44
N GLY A 221 8.51 -15.63 -1.33
CA GLY A 221 9.45 -14.86 -0.51
C GLY A 221 10.61 -14.22 -1.30
N PRO A 222 11.27 -14.95 -2.23
CA PRO A 222 12.34 -14.40 -3.06
C PRO A 222 11.91 -13.26 -3.99
N PHE A 223 10.62 -13.16 -4.32
CA PHE A 223 10.08 -12.13 -5.21
C PHE A 223 9.64 -10.87 -4.46
N SER A 224 9.73 -10.84 -3.13
CA SER A 224 9.36 -9.67 -2.30
C SER A 224 10.02 -8.36 -2.77
N GLY A 225 11.31 -8.41 -3.12
CA GLY A 225 12.03 -7.27 -3.69
C GLY A 225 11.46 -6.82 -5.03
N LEU A 226 11.17 -7.77 -5.93
CA LEU A 226 10.58 -7.48 -7.23
C LEU A 226 9.17 -6.89 -7.11
N THR A 227 8.35 -7.42 -6.22
CA THR A 227 7.02 -6.88 -5.90
C THR A 227 7.13 -5.44 -5.42
N LEU A 228 8.08 -5.14 -4.54
CA LEU A 228 8.34 -3.77 -4.08
C LEU A 228 8.74 -2.83 -5.24
N LEU A 229 9.67 -3.25 -6.10
CA LEU A 229 10.12 -2.47 -7.25
C LEU A 229 8.98 -2.21 -8.26
N CYS A 230 8.15 -3.21 -8.52
CA CYS A 230 7.02 -3.09 -9.45
C CYS A 230 5.90 -2.22 -8.88
N ASN A 231 5.64 -2.32 -7.58
CA ASN A 231 4.71 -1.44 -6.86
C ASN A 231 5.20 0.01 -6.91
N PHE A 232 6.48 0.26 -6.64
CA PHE A 232 7.08 1.58 -6.79
C PHE A 232 6.91 2.14 -8.21
N GLY A 233 7.24 1.35 -9.24
CA GLY A 233 7.06 1.77 -10.64
C GLY A 233 5.60 2.11 -10.98
N THR A 234 4.66 1.31 -10.46
CA THR A 234 3.23 1.52 -10.65
C THR A 234 2.76 2.81 -9.95
N LEU A 235 3.20 3.04 -8.71
CA LEU A 235 2.84 4.24 -7.94
C LEU A 235 3.41 5.52 -8.56
N VAL A 236 4.71 5.55 -8.88
CA VAL A 236 5.38 6.70 -9.50
C VAL A 236 4.76 7.06 -10.85
N SER A 237 4.35 6.07 -11.64
CA SER A 237 3.73 6.30 -12.95
C SER A 237 2.25 6.67 -12.87
N THR A 238 1.57 6.33 -11.78
CA THR A 238 0.16 6.66 -11.56
C THR A 238 0.03 8.04 -10.94
N TYR A 239 0.67 8.26 -9.80
CA TYR A 239 0.55 9.46 -9.00
C TYR A 239 1.68 10.45 -9.28
N THR A 240 1.32 11.58 -9.89
CA THR A 240 2.27 12.63 -10.31
C THR A 240 2.17 13.91 -9.48
N LYS A 241 1.14 14.04 -8.64
CA LYS A 241 0.86 15.21 -7.79
C LYS A 241 0.70 14.73 -6.36
N GLY A 242 1.22 15.48 -5.39
CA GLY A 242 1.15 15.13 -3.96
C GLY A 242 2.08 13.99 -3.54
N PHE A 243 3.11 13.70 -4.34
CA PHE A 243 4.14 12.70 -4.05
C PHE A 243 5.52 13.29 -4.32
N CYS A 244 6.53 12.80 -3.63
CA CYS A 244 7.93 13.13 -3.87
C CYS A 244 8.81 11.88 -3.88
N VAL A 245 9.94 11.98 -4.58
CA VAL A 245 11.01 11.00 -4.54
C VAL A 245 12.19 11.66 -3.83
N ILE A 246 12.65 11.03 -2.75
CA ILE A 246 13.80 11.48 -1.95
C ILE A 246 14.84 10.36 -1.96
N ILE A 247 16.09 10.70 -2.24
CA ILE A 247 17.20 9.75 -2.19
C ILE A 247 18.17 10.26 -1.12
N GLU A 248 18.36 9.47 -0.08
CA GLU A 248 19.29 9.73 1.00
C GLU A 248 20.47 8.76 0.89
N PRO A 249 21.70 9.25 0.66
CA PRO A 249 22.87 8.38 0.48
C PRO A 249 23.49 7.85 1.78
N PHE A 250 23.26 8.55 2.89
CA PHE A 250 23.85 8.26 4.19
C PHE A 250 22.76 8.19 5.25
N ASP A 251 23.00 7.43 6.31
CA ASP A 251 22.13 7.39 7.48
C ASP A 251 22.34 8.68 8.30
N GLU A 252 21.25 9.33 8.74
CA GLU A 252 21.29 10.51 9.61
C GLU A 252 22.13 10.26 10.88
N ARG A 253 22.08 9.04 11.43
CA ARG A 253 22.79 8.67 12.66
C ARG A 253 24.27 8.39 12.45
N ALA A 254 24.66 8.08 11.21
CA ALA A 254 26.02 7.68 10.86
C ALA A 254 26.39 8.21 9.46
N PRO A 255 26.72 9.52 9.33
CA PRO A 255 26.95 10.15 8.03
C PRO A 255 28.16 9.61 7.26
N THR A 256 29.06 8.87 7.93
CA THR A 256 30.21 8.21 7.29
C THR A 256 29.87 6.85 6.69
N VAL A 257 28.72 6.27 7.03
CA VAL A 257 28.28 4.96 6.55
C VAL A 257 27.37 5.17 5.34
N VAL A 258 27.85 4.74 4.17
CA VAL A 258 27.07 4.76 2.93
C VAL A 258 25.94 3.74 3.03
N ASN A 259 24.72 4.21 3.17
CA ASN A 259 23.50 3.41 3.23
C ASN A 259 22.39 4.07 2.41
N PRO A 260 22.44 3.94 1.07
CA PRO A 260 21.53 4.69 0.21
C PRO A 260 20.11 4.11 0.28
N ILE A 261 19.15 4.97 0.55
CA ILE A 261 17.72 4.66 0.61
C ILE A 261 16.98 5.62 -0.33
N LEU A 262 16.07 5.06 -1.13
CA LEU A 262 15.12 5.82 -1.92
C LEU A 262 13.76 5.75 -1.25
N TYR A 263 13.22 6.91 -0.94
CA TYR A 263 11.88 7.09 -0.43
C TYR A 263 10.98 7.63 -1.53
N PHE A 264 9.87 6.95 -1.75
CA PHE A 264 8.74 7.49 -2.48
C PHE A 264 7.66 7.79 -1.45
N HIS A 265 7.45 9.07 -1.17
CA HIS A 265 6.54 9.50 -0.12
C HIS A 265 5.27 10.13 -0.68
N CYS A 266 4.14 9.68 -0.15
CA CYS A 266 2.87 10.36 -0.28
C CYS A 266 2.86 11.57 0.67
N MET A 267 2.53 12.74 0.15
CA MET A 267 2.42 13.99 0.91
C MET A 267 0.97 14.42 1.12
N ASP A 268 0.02 13.67 0.57
CA ASP A 268 -1.40 14.00 0.58
C ASP A 268 -2.23 12.75 0.88
N ALA A 269 -2.71 12.66 2.13
CA ALA A 269 -3.50 11.54 2.62
C ALA A 269 -4.84 11.37 1.86
N SER A 270 -5.34 12.44 1.21
CA SER A 270 -6.62 12.38 0.50
C SER A 270 -6.61 11.35 -0.63
N PHE A 271 -5.45 11.05 -1.25
CA PHE A 271 -5.37 10.07 -2.33
C PHE A 271 -5.76 8.65 -1.91
N ALA A 272 -5.42 8.24 -0.68
CA ALA A 272 -5.70 6.88 -0.21
C ALA A 272 -7.17 6.70 0.20
N ILE A 273 -7.76 7.72 0.84
CA ILE A 273 -9.14 7.66 1.35
C ILE A 273 -10.19 8.02 0.29
N ARG A 274 -9.82 8.78 -0.74
CA ARG A 274 -10.74 9.24 -1.79
C ARG A 274 -11.61 8.14 -2.41
N PRO A 275 -11.09 6.95 -2.78
CA PRO A 275 -11.93 5.87 -3.32
C PRO A 275 -13.00 5.38 -2.33
N VAL A 276 -12.74 5.47 -1.02
CA VAL A 276 -13.70 5.11 0.02
C VAL A 276 -14.84 6.13 0.03
N PHE A 277 -14.53 7.43 0.04
CA PHE A 277 -15.53 8.49 0.02
C PHE A 277 -16.34 8.55 -1.27
N GLU A 278 -15.75 8.22 -2.42
CA GLU A 278 -16.46 8.18 -3.71
C GLU A 278 -17.36 6.93 -3.84
N ARG A 279 -17.02 5.82 -3.18
CA ARG A 279 -17.74 4.55 -3.29
C ARG A 279 -18.90 4.42 -2.31
N TYR A 280 -18.69 4.79 -1.05
CA TYR A 280 -19.66 4.56 0.02
C TYR A 280 -20.43 5.84 0.33
N THR A 281 -21.75 5.70 0.50
CA THR A 281 -22.63 6.87 0.74
C THR A 281 -22.48 7.43 2.15
N SER A 282 -22.17 6.59 3.13
CA SER A 282 -22.06 7.00 4.54
C SER A 282 -20.76 6.48 5.12
N VAL A 283 -19.87 7.42 5.43
CA VAL A 283 -18.60 7.17 6.11
C VAL A 283 -18.59 8.00 7.39
N ILE A 284 -18.39 7.34 8.52
CA ILE A 284 -18.38 7.94 9.86
C ILE A 284 -16.96 7.84 10.41
N LEU A 285 -16.41 8.96 10.86
CA LEU A 285 -15.12 9.01 11.56
C LEU A 285 -15.40 9.26 13.04
N THR A 286 -15.01 8.32 13.90
CA THR A 286 -15.10 8.44 15.37
C THR A 286 -13.72 8.33 15.99
N SER A 287 -13.49 9.09 17.06
CA SER A 287 -12.34 8.92 17.96
C SER A 287 -12.48 9.82 19.18
N GLY A 288 -11.98 9.35 20.31
CA GLY A 288 -12.01 10.10 21.57
C GLY A 288 -11.05 11.30 21.63
N THR A 289 -10.10 11.41 20.69
CA THR A 289 -9.00 12.39 20.74
C THR A 289 -8.94 13.32 19.52
N LEU A 290 -9.94 13.29 18.63
CA LEU A 290 -9.99 14.16 17.45
C LEU A 290 -10.14 15.63 17.86
N SER A 291 -9.04 16.37 17.79
CA SER A 291 -9.02 17.80 18.05
C SER A 291 -7.84 18.46 17.32
N PRO A 292 -8.06 19.58 16.61
CA PRO A 292 -9.35 20.22 16.31
C PRO A 292 -10.12 19.48 15.19
N LEU A 293 -11.46 19.43 15.29
CA LEU A 293 -12.32 18.74 14.32
C LEU A 293 -12.25 19.33 12.89
N ASP A 294 -11.87 20.60 12.75
CA ASP A 294 -11.76 21.30 11.46
C ASP A 294 -10.54 20.90 10.64
N MET A 295 -9.56 20.20 11.23
CA MET A 295 -8.32 19.81 10.58
C MET A 295 -8.52 18.63 9.61
N TYR A 296 -9.25 17.60 10.04
CA TYR A 296 -9.43 16.36 9.27
C TYR A 296 -10.14 16.56 7.92
N PRO A 297 -11.23 17.36 7.82
CA PRO A 297 -11.84 17.71 6.54
C PRO A 297 -10.86 18.32 5.54
N ARG A 298 -9.91 19.13 6.02
CA ARG A 298 -8.89 19.78 5.17
C ARG A 298 -7.80 18.82 4.73
N ILE A 299 -7.30 17.96 5.63
CA ILE A 299 -6.22 17.01 5.33
C ILE A 299 -6.69 15.89 4.41
N LEU A 300 -7.87 15.35 4.67
CA LEU A 300 -8.44 14.23 3.91
C LEU A 300 -9.30 14.72 2.73
N ASN A 301 -9.44 16.05 2.56
CA ASN A 301 -10.16 16.71 1.48
C ASN A 301 -11.60 16.21 1.30
N PHE A 302 -12.40 16.28 2.37
CA PHE A 302 -13.82 15.93 2.35
C PHE A 302 -14.67 16.99 3.07
N HIS A 303 -15.98 16.95 2.83
CA HIS A 303 -16.94 17.86 3.46
C HIS A 303 -17.88 17.07 4.38
N PRO A 304 -17.69 17.12 5.71
CA PRO A 304 -18.60 16.43 6.63
C PRO A 304 -19.98 17.08 6.62
N VAL A 305 -21.03 16.27 6.64
CA VAL A 305 -22.41 16.75 6.83
C VAL A 305 -22.64 17.14 8.29
N ASN A 306 -22.07 16.37 9.22
CA ASN A 306 -22.13 16.63 10.65
C ASN A 306 -20.72 16.55 11.24
N SER A 307 -20.39 17.52 12.08
CA SER A 307 -19.19 17.52 12.91
C SER A 307 -19.63 17.87 14.31
N ALA A 308 -19.47 16.93 15.24
CA ALA A 308 -19.94 17.08 16.60
C ALA A 308 -18.86 16.62 17.57
N SER A 309 -18.63 17.42 18.60
CA SER A 309 -17.86 17.01 19.77
C SER A 309 -18.84 16.76 20.91
N LEU A 310 -18.80 15.54 21.47
CA LEU A 310 -19.63 15.16 22.59
C LEU A 310 -18.81 15.34 23.87
N THR A 311 -19.21 16.29 24.72
CA THR A 311 -18.57 16.47 26.02
C THR A 311 -18.96 15.33 26.96
N MET A 312 -17.97 14.71 27.58
CA MET A 312 -18.20 13.67 28.58
C MET A 312 -18.91 14.26 29.81
N THR A 313 -20.08 13.72 30.16
CA THR A 313 -20.79 14.05 31.39
C THR A 313 -20.36 13.07 32.48
N LEU A 314 -19.54 13.53 33.42
CA LEU A 314 -19.11 12.73 34.56
C LEU A 314 -19.89 13.12 35.82
N ALA A 315 -20.29 12.12 36.62
CA ALA A 315 -20.91 12.35 37.93
C ALA A 315 -19.91 12.86 38.99
N ARG A 316 -18.60 12.74 38.74
CA ARG A 316 -17.49 13.20 39.59
C ARG A 316 -16.34 13.70 38.71
N ASN A 317 -15.56 14.66 39.20
CA ASN A 317 -14.34 15.11 38.50
C ASN A 317 -13.27 14.01 38.57
N CYS A 318 -13.20 13.14 37.55
CA CYS A 318 -12.26 12.03 37.48
C CYS A 318 -10.93 12.39 36.79
N ILE A 319 -10.82 13.56 36.16
CA ILE A 319 -9.65 13.99 35.40
C ILE A 319 -9.26 15.40 35.84
N CYS A 320 -8.01 15.58 36.25
CA CYS A 320 -7.45 16.87 36.67
C CYS A 320 -6.25 17.21 35.77
N PRO A 321 -6.45 17.86 34.61
CA PRO A 321 -5.35 18.25 33.75
C PRO A 321 -4.56 19.38 34.43
N MET A 322 -3.26 19.17 34.66
CA MET A 322 -2.37 20.19 35.22
C MET A 322 -1.38 20.64 34.15
N VAL A 323 -1.40 21.93 33.81
CA VAL A 323 -0.34 22.56 33.01
C VAL A 323 0.63 23.21 33.99
N GLY A 324 1.79 22.58 34.22
CA GLY A 324 2.80 23.10 35.14
C GLY A 324 3.43 24.40 34.63
N HIS A 325 3.29 25.49 35.38
CA HIS A 325 3.93 26.78 35.07
C HIS A 325 5.41 26.75 35.51
N PRO A 326 6.38 27.15 34.67
CA PRO A 326 7.82 26.98 34.90
C PRO A 326 8.45 27.96 35.91
N ARG A 327 7.77 28.31 37.02
CA ARG A 327 8.36 29.21 38.03
C ARG A 327 9.19 28.51 39.11
N LEU A 328 9.28 27.18 39.13
CA LEU A 328 9.98 26.44 40.20
C LEU A 328 10.97 25.35 39.75
N THR A 329 11.21 25.19 38.45
CA THR A 329 12.22 24.23 37.95
C THR A 329 12.99 24.81 36.78
N SER A 330 14.27 25.11 36.98
CA SER A 330 15.23 25.41 35.90
C SER A 330 15.44 24.23 34.93
N LEU A 331 14.79 23.09 35.16
CA LEU A 331 14.93 21.86 34.38
C LEU A 331 13.94 21.71 33.20
N PHE A 332 12.83 22.46 33.17
CA PHE A 332 11.75 22.23 32.18
C PHE A 332 11.66 23.31 31.09
N LEU A 333 12.70 24.12 30.92
CA LEU A 333 12.78 25.02 29.77
C LEU A 333 13.41 24.27 28.58
N ASN A 334 12.57 23.95 27.60
CA ASN A 334 12.92 23.58 26.22
C ASN A 334 13.55 22.18 26.00
N MET A 335 12.72 21.14 26.05
CA MET A 335 12.92 19.93 25.22
C MET A 335 12.61 20.20 23.73
N ALA A 336 12.95 21.38 23.22
CA ALA A 336 12.80 21.75 21.81
C ALA A 336 14.05 21.41 20.97
N PHE A 337 14.99 20.62 21.51
CA PHE A 337 16.19 20.19 20.80
C PHE A 337 16.17 18.67 20.59
N ALA A 338 15.78 18.26 19.39
CA ALA A 338 16.15 16.96 18.85
C ALA A 338 17.68 16.99 18.60
N SER A 339 18.44 16.36 19.49
CA SER A 339 19.91 16.14 19.44
C SER A 339 20.82 17.27 19.93
N LYS A 340 21.13 17.23 21.25
CA LYS A 340 22.46 17.41 21.91
C LYS A 340 22.30 18.06 23.29
N LEU A 341 22.38 17.25 24.35
CA LEU A 341 22.77 17.70 25.69
C LEU A 341 24.30 17.66 25.76
N HIS A 342 24.95 18.82 25.65
CA HIS A 342 26.35 18.98 26.07
C HIS A 342 26.33 19.44 27.54
N PHE A 343 26.36 18.50 28.47
CA PHE A 343 26.74 18.81 29.87
C PHE A 343 28.27 18.87 29.91
N SER A 344 28.84 19.98 29.46
CA SER A 344 30.23 20.34 29.80
C SER A 344 30.23 20.99 31.18
N LEU A 345 30.56 20.16 32.17
CA LEU A 345 31.28 20.48 33.41
C LEU A 345 31.26 21.97 33.81
N LEU A 346 30.42 22.29 34.80
CA LEU A 346 30.75 23.32 35.78
C LEU A 346 32.09 22.94 36.41
N SER A 347 33.17 23.64 36.05
CA SER A 347 34.29 23.83 36.97
C SER A 347 33.84 24.79 38.07
N PRO A 348 34.14 24.53 39.35
CA PRO A 348 34.17 25.60 40.35
C PRO A 348 35.38 26.51 40.06
N TRP A 349 35.49 27.65 40.75
CA TRP A 349 36.47 28.75 40.58
C TRP A 349 36.04 29.73 39.46
N ASP A 350 35.65 30.99 39.70
CA ASP A 350 35.96 31.96 40.78
C ASP A 350 34.74 32.58 41.47
#